data_AF-A0A8J2SRW6-F1
#
_entry.id   AF-A0A8J2SRW6-F1
#
_cell.length_a   1.000
_cell.length_b   1.000
_cell.length_c   1.000
_cell.angle_alpha   90.00
_cell.angle_beta   90.00
_cell.angle_gamma   90.00
#
_symmetry.space_group_name_H-M   'P 1'
#
loop_
_entity.id
_entity.type
_entity.pdbx_description
1 polymer ?
#
loop_
_entity_poly.entity_id
_entity_poly.type
_entity_poly.pdbx_seq_one_letter_code
_entity_poly.pdbx_strand_id
1 'polypeptide(L)'
;MRRPTFLRVYSSDATEKADEATPINRSDSDDVRNSIDNNELHLYTELHNDEQMLMFRPTMALEGPVARSYFDGTWPWQCAVVFCFCFWSHAVATRGAVLRAAVGINLAQSQLVTLAAAAAIHLVVPAALGAYAGMIDPRLAPNWGWITLHASLAVVGWLALSRYKLLNGVGGRLGTMTYVTGNVATFLAIAAGDVAWDELSCCNYEKRVARVASVGTCVAVVFCAVLTRLVSQFLGGTRWGSPVAAGAFVSFALMLCISVSGYKHAAAVELGLGVGSFVSMGSTSLLPETSDVAAAAALAAGFVLLLLPIQVHPPGGKQGLTAVLGSLAWAGVRRLLFRPPDARG
;
A
#
# COMPACT_ATOMS: atom_id res chain seq x y z
N MET A 1 -32.91 16.26 -0.71
CA MET A 1 -31.58 15.72 -0.31
C MET A 1 -30.61 16.89 -0.19
N ARG A 2 -30.14 17.19 1.03
CA ARG A 2 -29.31 18.37 1.33
C ARG A 2 -27.86 18.09 0.93
N ARG A 3 -27.25 19.00 0.15
CA ARG A 3 -25.81 19.02 -0.18
C ARG A 3 -25.01 19.34 1.09
N PRO A 4 -23.85 18.71 1.34
CA PRO A 4 -22.95 19.18 2.38
C PRO A 4 -22.24 20.45 1.91
N THR A 5 -22.28 21.46 2.76
CA THR A 5 -21.65 22.77 2.61
C THR A 5 -20.14 22.63 2.78
N PHE A 6 -19.36 23.04 1.77
CA PHE A 6 -17.91 23.19 1.90
C PHE A 6 -17.59 24.35 2.83
N LEU A 7 -16.88 24.08 3.92
CA LEU A 7 -16.27 25.10 4.77
C LEU A 7 -15.14 25.78 3.98
N ARG A 8 -15.38 27.03 3.56
CA ARG A 8 -14.33 27.99 3.21
C ARG A 8 -13.59 28.36 4.50
N VAL A 9 -12.35 27.91 4.64
CA VAL A 9 -11.44 28.49 5.64
C VAL A 9 -10.77 29.69 4.98
N TYR A 10 -11.07 30.87 5.52
CA TYR A 10 -10.46 32.14 5.16
C TYR A 10 -8.99 32.15 5.60
N SER A 11 -8.08 32.56 4.71
CA SER A 11 -6.77 33.06 5.14
C SER A 11 -6.94 34.54 5.51
N SER A 12 -6.55 34.92 6.72
CA SER A 12 -6.40 36.32 7.09
C SER A 12 -4.98 36.55 7.62
N ASP A 13 -4.14 37.13 6.77
CA ASP A 13 -3.05 37.99 7.22
C ASP A 13 -3.58 39.41 7.43
N ALA A 14 -2.88 40.14 8.32
CA ALA A 14 -2.93 41.59 8.60
C ALA A 14 -3.73 42.07 9.84
N THR A 15 -2.95 42.27 10.93
CA THR A 15 -2.81 43.49 11.76
C THR A 15 -4.00 44.45 11.90
N GLU A 16 -4.40 44.81 13.13
CA GLU A 16 -4.04 46.07 13.84
C GLU A 16 -4.93 46.33 15.10
N LYS A 17 -4.26 46.64 16.24
CA LYS A 17 -4.59 47.43 17.45
C LYS A 17 -5.99 47.49 18.13
N ALA A 18 -5.93 47.20 19.44
CA ALA A 18 -6.42 47.94 20.64
C ALA A 18 -7.93 48.22 20.84
N ASP A 19 -8.51 47.68 21.92
CA ASP A 19 -8.82 48.46 23.14
C ASP A 19 -9.40 47.60 24.29
N GLU A 20 -9.29 48.15 25.50
CA GLU A 20 -9.39 47.59 26.85
C GLU A 20 -10.74 47.00 27.28
N ALA A 21 -10.70 45.88 28.03
CA ALA A 21 -11.48 45.63 29.26
C ALA A 21 -11.04 44.31 29.95
N THR A 22 -10.45 44.40 31.15
CA THR A 22 -10.14 43.29 32.08
C THR A 22 -11.31 43.04 33.07
N PRO A 23 -11.27 42.00 33.94
CA PRO A 23 -11.22 40.56 33.68
C PRO A 23 -12.36 39.82 34.43
N ILE A 24 -12.91 38.72 33.91
CA ILE A 24 -13.73 37.80 34.71
C ILE A 24 -13.12 36.41 34.62
N ASN A 25 -12.72 35.90 35.79
CA ASN A 25 -12.22 34.56 36.06
C ASN A 25 -12.85 33.49 35.15
N ARG A 26 -12.08 33.02 34.18
CA ARG A 26 -12.29 31.76 33.45
C ARG A 26 -10.95 31.03 33.32
N SER A 27 -10.36 30.66 34.46
CA SER A 27 -9.10 29.91 34.46
C SER A 27 -9.23 28.43 34.08
N ASP A 28 -10.45 27.91 33.86
CA ASP A 28 -10.63 26.47 33.59
C ASP A 28 -11.18 26.14 32.19
N SER A 29 -11.60 27.13 31.40
CA SER A 29 -12.10 26.91 30.03
C SER A 29 -11.08 27.18 28.93
N ASP A 30 -10.05 27.96 29.23
CA ASP A 30 -9.06 28.39 28.24
C ASP A 30 -7.90 27.37 28.13
N ASP A 31 -7.61 26.59 29.17
CA ASP A 31 -6.65 25.47 29.08
C ASP A 31 -7.18 24.30 28.25
N VAL A 32 -8.50 24.05 28.26
CA VAL A 32 -9.10 23.01 27.41
C VAL A 32 -9.14 23.45 25.95
N ARG A 33 -9.44 24.75 25.69
CA ARG A 33 -9.40 25.31 24.32
C ARG A 33 -8.00 25.41 23.75
N ASN A 34 -7.02 25.85 24.54
CA ASN A 34 -5.61 25.89 24.11
C ASN A 34 -5.00 24.49 23.91
N SER A 35 -5.49 23.46 24.60
CA SER A 35 -5.03 22.08 24.34
C SER A 35 -5.54 21.51 23.00
N ILE A 36 -6.66 22.02 22.49
CA ILE A 36 -7.26 21.61 21.21
C ILE A 36 -6.69 22.44 20.06
N ASP A 37 -6.40 23.73 20.29
CA ASP A 37 -5.79 24.63 19.29
C ASP A 37 -4.30 24.36 19.05
N ASN A 38 -3.64 23.60 19.92
CA ASN A 38 -2.22 23.28 19.74
C ASN A 38 -1.96 22.14 18.75
N ASN A 39 -2.94 21.40 18.22
CA ASN A 39 -2.64 20.41 17.18
C ASN A 39 -2.57 21.08 15.80
N GLU A 40 -1.37 21.50 15.40
CA GLU A 40 -1.14 21.94 14.02
C GLU A 40 -1.54 20.81 13.04
N LEU A 41 -2.62 21.05 12.31
CA LEU A 41 -3.12 20.21 11.24
C LEU A 41 -2.19 20.38 10.04
N HIS A 42 -1.23 19.47 9.86
CA HIS A 42 -0.32 19.49 8.72
C HIS A 42 -0.91 18.66 7.58
N LEU A 43 -1.03 19.27 6.40
CA LEU A 43 -1.36 18.58 5.16
C LEU A 43 -0.11 17.86 4.66
N TYR A 44 -0.02 16.56 4.96
CA TYR A 44 0.94 15.69 4.31
C TYR A 44 0.44 15.38 2.92
N THR A 45 1.08 15.92 1.89
CA THR A 45 0.83 15.43 0.54
C THR A 45 1.42 14.02 0.49
N GLU A 46 0.56 13.01 0.43
CA GLU A 46 1.04 11.66 0.17
C GLU A 46 1.74 11.75 -1.17
N LEU A 47 3.05 11.48 -1.18
CA LEU A 47 3.94 11.61 -2.35
C LEU A 47 3.50 10.74 -3.55
N HIS A 48 2.32 10.11 -3.47
CA HIS A 48 1.93 8.91 -4.17
C HIS A 48 0.73 9.05 -5.07
N ASN A 49 -0.20 9.94 -4.73
CA ASN A 49 -1.36 10.24 -5.55
C ASN A 49 -1.54 11.73 -5.83
N ASP A 50 -0.56 12.57 -5.45
CA ASP A 50 -0.73 14.03 -5.36
C ASP A 50 -1.95 14.42 -4.47
N GLU A 51 -2.45 13.47 -3.66
CA GLU A 51 -3.57 13.62 -2.74
C GLU A 51 -3.03 14.09 -1.38
N GLN A 52 -3.60 15.19 -0.88
CA GLN A 52 -3.25 15.72 0.42
C GLN A 52 -3.99 14.95 1.52
N MET A 53 -3.23 14.37 2.44
CA MET A 53 -3.73 13.75 3.65
C MET A 53 -3.55 14.68 4.84
N LEU A 54 -4.56 14.71 5.69
CA LEU A 54 -4.50 15.41 6.96
C LEU A 54 -3.76 14.54 7.97
N MET A 55 -2.61 15.02 8.46
CA MET A 55 -1.92 14.44 9.59
C MET A 55 -2.04 15.34 10.82
N PHE A 56 -2.40 14.71 11.94
CA PHE A 56 -2.27 15.33 13.25
C PHE A 56 -0.83 15.17 13.72
N ARG A 57 -0.09 16.28 13.81
CA ARG A 57 1.20 16.29 14.48
C ARG A 57 0.91 16.44 15.98
N PRO A 58 1.27 15.46 16.84
CA PRO A 58 1.19 15.68 18.27
C PRO A 58 2.20 16.78 18.64
N THR A 59 1.71 17.92 19.10
CA THR A 59 2.55 19.09 19.42
C THR A 59 3.36 18.94 20.70
N MET A 60 3.04 17.96 21.55
CA MET A 60 3.61 17.87 22.89
C MET A 60 4.91 17.05 23.03
N ALA A 61 5.60 16.63 21.96
CA ALA A 61 6.77 15.76 22.15
C ALA A 61 7.88 15.84 21.07
N LEU A 62 8.22 17.02 20.57
CA LEU A 62 9.23 17.16 19.50
C LEU A 62 10.28 18.24 19.77
N GLU A 63 10.91 18.20 20.95
CA GLU A 63 12.02 19.11 21.27
C GLU A 63 13.36 18.66 20.65
N GLY A 64 13.45 17.43 20.13
CA GLY A 64 14.68 16.88 19.56
C GLY A 64 14.76 16.92 18.02
N PRO A 65 15.91 17.23 17.41
CA PRO A 65 16.09 17.24 15.95
C PRO A 65 15.85 15.86 15.31
N VAL A 66 16.18 14.79 16.04
CA VAL A 66 15.95 13.40 15.62
C VAL A 66 14.46 13.10 15.53
N ALA A 67 13.71 13.43 16.57
CA ALA A 67 12.27 13.19 16.60
C ALA A 67 11.57 14.03 15.51
N ARG A 68 11.95 15.30 15.33
CA ARG A 68 11.45 16.14 14.23
C ARG A 68 11.71 15.50 12.86
N SER A 69 12.93 15.04 12.60
CA SER A 69 13.29 14.39 11.34
C SER A 69 12.50 13.09 11.04
N TYR A 70 12.07 12.38 12.09
CA TYR A 70 11.24 11.17 11.98
C TYR A 70 9.80 11.50 11.60
N PHE A 71 9.18 12.48 12.28
CA PHE A 71 7.82 12.90 11.98
C PHE A 71 7.70 13.67 10.65
N ASP A 72 8.76 14.36 10.25
CA ASP A 72 8.85 14.98 8.91
C ASP A 72 9.05 13.91 7.81
N GLY A 73 9.27 12.64 8.17
CA GLY A 73 9.40 11.55 7.22
C GLY A 73 10.60 11.71 6.30
N THR A 74 11.73 12.23 6.80
CA THR A 74 12.91 12.47 5.97
C THR A 74 13.42 11.18 5.31
N TRP A 75 14.09 11.32 4.16
CA TRP A 75 14.56 10.17 3.36
C TRP A 75 15.39 9.14 4.16
N PRO A 76 16.22 9.49 5.16
CA PRO A 76 16.97 8.49 5.93
C PRO A 76 16.05 7.56 6.72
N TRP A 77 14.99 8.10 7.34
CA TRP A 77 14.01 7.31 8.07
C TRP A 77 13.19 6.42 7.16
N GLN A 78 12.78 6.92 6.00
CA GLN A 78 12.11 6.10 4.99
C GLN A 78 12.99 4.92 4.56
N CYS A 79 14.27 5.16 4.26
CA CYS A 79 15.21 4.10 3.89
C CYS A 79 15.42 3.11 5.05
N ALA A 80 15.62 3.59 6.28
CA ALA A 80 15.76 2.75 7.45
C ALA A 80 14.53 1.84 7.66
N VAL A 81 13.33 2.37 7.47
CA VAL A 81 12.08 1.60 7.54
C VAL A 81 12.03 0.51 6.47
N VAL A 82 12.41 0.80 5.22
CA VAL A 82 12.50 -0.23 4.16
C VAL A 82 13.41 -1.38 4.61
N PHE A 83 14.60 -1.06 5.13
CA PHE A 83 15.54 -2.06 5.65
C PHE A 83 14.91 -2.85 6.81
N CYS A 84 14.44 -2.18 7.87
CA CYS A 84 13.85 -2.84 9.03
C CYS A 84 12.72 -3.81 8.65
N PHE A 85 11.79 -3.38 7.78
CA PHE A 85 10.67 -4.21 7.36
C PHE A 85 11.10 -5.33 6.41
N CYS A 86 12.14 -5.14 5.59
CA CYS A 86 12.73 -6.19 4.77
C CYS A 86 13.35 -7.29 5.64
N PHE A 87 14.17 -6.93 6.62
CA PHE A 87 14.78 -7.91 7.52
C PHE A 87 13.75 -8.60 8.41
N TRP A 88 12.75 -7.86 8.92
CA TRP A 88 11.69 -8.44 9.74
C TRP A 88 10.85 -9.43 8.93
N SER A 89 10.37 -9.02 7.76
CA SER A 89 9.57 -9.89 6.91
C SER A 89 10.35 -11.12 6.43
N HIS A 90 11.65 -10.99 6.18
CA HIS A 90 12.53 -12.14 5.91
C HIS A 90 12.74 -13.05 7.13
N ALA A 91 12.88 -12.49 8.34
CA ALA A 91 12.95 -13.28 9.56
C ALA A 91 11.65 -14.08 9.80
N VAL A 92 10.49 -13.49 9.48
CA VAL A 92 9.19 -14.18 9.49
C VAL A 92 9.16 -15.28 8.43
N ALA A 93 9.66 -15.01 7.23
CA ALA A 93 9.77 -16.01 6.18
C ALA A 93 10.70 -17.17 6.59
N THR A 94 11.82 -16.92 7.25
CA THR A 94 12.82 -17.95 7.57
C THR A 94 12.51 -18.76 8.85
N ARG A 95 11.89 -18.18 9.87
CA ARG A 95 11.71 -18.80 11.21
C ARG A 95 10.60 -19.88 11.34
N GLY A 96 10.41 -20.67 10.28
CA GLY A 96 9.83 -22.01 10.40
C GLY A 96 8.63 -22.28 9.51
N ALA A 97 8.58 -23.51 8.97
CA ALA A 97 7.46 -24.03 8.20
C ALA A 97 6.12 -23.93 8.96
N VAL A 98 6.15 -23.96 10.29
CA VAL A 98 4.97 -23.81 11.17
C VAL A 98 4.38 -22.40 11.09
N LEU A 99 5.19 -21.34 11.16
CA LEU A 99 4.70 -19.96 11.08
C LEU A 99 4.23 -19.62 9.64
N ARG A 100 4.96 -20.12 8.63
CA ARG A 100 4.56 -20.03 7.22
C ARG A 100 3.25 -20.77 6.92
N ALA A 101 3.04 -21.95 7.52
CA ALA A 101 1.81 -22.73 7.37
C ALA A 101 0.63 -22.16 8.18
N ALA A 102 0.91 -21.50 9.32
CA ALA A 102 -0.12 -20.98 10.21
C ALA A 102 -0.64 -19.59 9.81
N VAL A 103 0.22 -18.71 9.29
CA VAL A 103 -0.14 -17.32 8.99
C VAL A 103 -0.23 -17.08 7.48
N GLY A 104 0.58 -17.75 6.66
CA GLY A 104 0.65 -17.46 5.23
C GLY A 104 1.39 -16.14 4.93
N ILE A 105 2.06 -16.07 3.78
CA ILE A 105 2.92 -14.94 3.38
C ILE A 105 2.11 -13.64 3.21
N ASN A 106 0.94 -13.72 2.60
CA ASN A 106 0.12 -12.55 2.28
C ASN A 106 -0.46 -11.87 3.53
N LEU A 107 -0.95 -12.67 4.48
CA LEU A 107 -1.48 -12.17 5.75
C LEU A 107 -0.37 -11.50 6.57
N ALA A 108 0.81 -12.11 6.64
CA ALA A 108 1.94 -11.56 7.38
C ALA A 108 2.46 -10.25 6.77
N GLN A 109 2.47 -10.10 5.44
CA GLN A 109 2.74 -8.82 4.78
C GLN A 109 1.68 -7.78 5.15
N SER A 110 0.40 -8.12 5.01
CA SER A 110 -0.70 -7.20 5.28
C SER A 110 -0.74 -6.75 6.75
N GLN A 111 -0.37 -7.63 7.68
CA GLN A 111 -0.20 -7.31 9.09
C GLN A 111 0.90 -6.27 9.33
N LEU A 112 2.09 -6.47 8.74
CA LEU A 112 3.20 -5.53 8.89
C LEU A 112 2.85 -4.15 8.33
N VAL A 113 2.22 -4.09 7.15
CA VAL A 113 1.78 -2.82 6.56
C VAL A 113 0.70 -2.14 7.42
N THR A 114 -0.25 -2.91 7.95
CA THR A 114 -1.29 -2.37 8.83
C THR A 114 -0.69 -1.84 10.14
N LEU A 115 0.31 -2.52 10.70
CA LEU A 115 1.03 -2.07 11.90
C LEU A 115 1.77 -0.74 11.62
N ALA A 116 2.44 -0.63 10.47
CA ALA A 116 3.09 0.61 10.07
C ALA A 116 2.08 1.75 9.89
N ALA A 117 0.93 1.48 9.26
CA ALA A 117 -0.15 2.46 9.11
C ALA A 117 -0.69 2.95 10.47
N ALA A 118 -0.82 2.04 11.44
CA ALA A 118 -1.30 2.37 12.78
C ALA A 118 -0.28 3.22 13.57
N ALA A 119 1.02 2.94 13.41
CA ALA A 119 2.09 3.59 14.15
C ALA A 119 2.56 4.92 13.53
N ALA A 120 2.75 4.95 12.21
CA ALA A 120 3.30 6.07 11.47
C ALA A 120 2.83 6.04 10.01
N ILE A 121 1.67 6.65 9.74
CA ILE A 121 1.02 6.63 8.42
C ILE A 121 1.93 7.15 7.30
N HIS A 122 2.80 8.13 7.58
CA HIS A 122 3.76 8.67 6.60
C HIS A 122 4.87 7.69 6.22
N LEU A 123 5.10 6.64 7.01
CA LEU A 123 6.09 5.59 6.79
C LEU A 123 5.46 4.28 6.27
N VAL A 124 4.13 4.23 6.09
CA VAL A 124 3.43 3.01 5.66
C VAL A 124 3.95 2.50 4.33
N VAL A 125 4.30 3.39 3.41
CA VAL A 125 4.70 2.99 2.07
C VAL A 125 6.13 2.46 2.01
N PRO A 126 7.13 3.14 2.59
CA PRO A 126 8.44 2.54 2.83
C PRO A 126 8.37 1.19 3.56
N ALA A 127 7.51 1.08 4.58
CA ALA A 127 7.31 -0.16 5.32
C ALA A 127 6.76 -1.28 4.44
N ALA A 128 5.76 -0.97 3.60
CA ALA A 128 5.19 -1.91 2.65
C ALA A 128 6.25 -2.41 1.64
N LEU A 129 7.04 -1.49 1.08
CA LEU A 129 8.09 -1.85 0.14
C LEU A 129 9.11 -2.81 0.76
N GLY A 130 9.55 -2.52 2.00
CA GLY A 130 10.41 -3.41 2.77
C GLY A 130 9.76 -4.76 3.03
N ALA A 131 8.51 -4.78 3.52
CA ALA A 131 7.78 -6.00 3.84
C ALA A 131 7.61 -6.91 2.61
N TYR A 132 7.31 -6.35 1.43
CA TYR A 132 7.21 -7.14 0.21
C TYR A 132 8.57 -7.63 -0.27
N ALA A 133 9.63 -6.81 -0.15
CA ALA A 133 10.98 -7.19 -0.58
C ALA A 133 11.56 -8.34 0.26
N GLY A 134 11.32 -8.34 1.58
CA GLY A 134 11.89 -9.34 2.48
C GLY A 134 11.15 -10.68 2.53
N MET A 135 9.89 -10.73 2.10
CA MET A 135 9.12 -11.97 1.95
C MET A 135 9.42 -12.70 0.64
N ILE A 136 10.67 -12.63 0.18
CA ILE A 136 11.17 -13.51 -0.85
C ILE A 136 11.32 -14.94 -0.30
N ASP A 137 11.13 -15.94 -1.17
CA ASP A 137 11.41 -17.32 -0.81
C ASP A 137 12.88 -17.43 -0.33
N PRO A 138 13.14 -18.00 0.87
CA PRO A 138 14.51 -18.16 1.36
C PRO A 138 15.43 -18.94 0.43
N ARG A 139 14.90 -19.76 -0.49
CA ARG A 139 15.72 -20.42 -1.52
C ARG A 139 16.33 -19.43 -2.52
N LEU A 140 15.62 -18.33 -2.79
CA LEU A 140 16.06 -17.28 -3.73
C LEU A 140 16.92 -16.20 -3.03
N ALA A 141 17.00 -16.23 -1.71
CA ALA A 141 17.86 -15.38 -0.90
C ALA A 141 18.47 -16.19 0.26
N PRO A 142 19.44 -17.07 -0.02
CA PRO A 142 19.92 -18.09 0.92
C PRO A 142 20.72 -17.52 2.10
N ASN A 143 21.19 -16.28 2.02
CA ASN A 143 21.98 -15.63 3.06
C ASN A 143 21.54 -14.17 3.29
N TRP A 144 21.96 -13.61 4.42
CA TRP A 144 21.67 -12.21 4.78
C TRP A 144 22.26 -11.17 3.82
N GLY A 145 23.29 -11.55 3.04
CA GLY A 145 23.87 -10.71 2.00
C GLY A 145 22.86 -10.43 0.87
N TRP A 146 22.18 -11.47 0.39
CA TRP A 146 21.11 -11.33 -0.60
C TRP A 146 19.95 -10.48 -0.09
N ILE A 147 19.59 -10.62 1.20
CA ILE A 147 18.55 -9.78 1.81
C ILE A 147 18.97 -8.32 1.91
N THR A 148 20.24 -8.06 2.21
CA THR A 148 20.80 -6.71 2.18
C THR A 148 20.73 -6.12 0.77
N LEU A 149 21.01 -6.91 -0.26
CA LEU A 149 20.88 -6.49 -1.66
C LEU A 149 19.41 -6.21 -2.03
N HIS A 150 18.47 -7.07 -1.64
CA HIS A 150 17.04 -6.85 -1.84
C HIS A 150 16.56 -5.56 -1.17
N ALA A 151 16.94 -5.31 0.08
CA ALA A 151 16.62 -4.08 0.79
C ALA A 151 17.21 -2.86 0.09
N SER A 152 18.46 -2.96 -0.38
CA SER A 152 19.14 -1.88 -1.10
C SER A 152 18.46 -1.56 -2.43
N LEU A 153 18.10 -2.58 -3.21
CA LEU A 153 17.37 -2.40 -4.47
C LEU A 153 15.95 -1.87 -4.24
N ALA A 154 15.29 -2.29 -3.17
CA ALA A 154 14.01 -1.71 -2.75
C ALA A 154 14.17 -0.22 -2.41
N VAL A 155 15.20 0.18 -1.68
CA VAL A 155 15.48 1.61 -1.42
C VAL A 155 15.76 2.38 -2.72
N VAL A 156 16.54 1.82 -3.64
CA VAL A 156 16.75 2.46 -4.96
C VAL A 156 15.44 2.60 -5.72
N GLY A 157 14.59 1.56 -5.72
CA GLY A 157 13.25 1.59 -6.30
C GLY A 157 12.35 2.64 -5.64
N TRP A 158 12.42 2.79 -4.32
CA TRP A 158 11.71 3.81 -3.56
C TRP A 158 12.13 5.23 -3.95
N LEU A 159 13.44 5.48 -4.02
CA LEU A 159 13.99 6.77 -4.40
C LEU A 159 13.67 7.10 -5.86
N ALA A 160 13.64 6.09 -6.74
CA ALA A 160 13.19 6.26 -8.11
C ALA A 160 11.69 6.58 -8.20
N LEU A 161 10.83 5.86 -7.45
CA LEU A 161 9.39 6.11 -7.40
C LEU A 161 9.05 7.50 -6.90
N SER A 162 9.72 7.96 -5.85
CA SER A 162 9.49 9.28 -5.27
C SER A 162 9.93 10.42 -6.20
N ARG A 163 10.89 10.18 -7.10
CA ARG A 163 11.41 11.22 -8.02
C ARG A 163 10.78 11.22 -9.40
N TYR A 164 10.58 10.06 -10.03
CA TYR A 164 10.25 9.99 -11.46
C TYR A 164 8.77 9.85 -11.78
N LYS A 165 7.89 9.82 -10.76
CA LYS A 165 6.42 9.75 -10.93
C LYS A 165 5.96 8.62 -11.88
N LEU A 166 6.75 7.56 -12.02
CA LEU A 166 6.46 6.44 -12.93
C LEU A 166 5.24 5.68 -12.41
N LEU A 167 4.23 5.45 -13.25
CA LEU A 167 2.94 4.83 -12.86
C LEU A 167 2.19 5.61 -11.77
N ASN A 168 2.35 6.94 -11.74
CA ASN A 168 1.58 7.80 -10.86
C ASN A 168 0.07 7.56 -11.01
N GLY A 169 -0.60 7.47 -9.86
CA GLY A 169 -2.03 7.19 -9.77
C GLY A 169 -2.44 5.73 -9.99
N VAL A 170 -1.48 4.80 -10.11
CA VAL A 170 -1.77 3.36 -10.16
C VAL A 170 -1.45 2.72 -8.82
N GLY A 171 -2.44 2.10 -8.17
CA GLY A 171 -2.28 1.60 -6.80
C GLY A 171 -1.30 0.43 -6.67
N GLY A 172 -1.12 -0.35 -7.73
CA GLY A 172 -0.18 -1.48 -7.77
C GLY A 172 1.29 -1.10 -8.04
N ARG A 173 1.62 0.19 -8.22
CA ARG A 173 2.98 0.63 -8.60
C ARG A 173 4.04 0.23 -7.58
N LEU A 174 3.69 0.22 -6.30
CA LEU A 174 4.58 -0.20 -5.22
C LEU A 174 4.95 -1.67 -5.38
N GLY A 175 3.95 -2.55 -5.47
CA GLY A 175 4.21 -3.97 -5.66
C GLY A 175 4.89 -4.24 -7.02
N THR A 176 4.60 -3.46 -8.06
CA THR A 176 5.30 -3.56 -9.35
C THR A 176 6.79 -3.26 -9.21
N MET A 177 7.16 -2.21 -8.48
CA MET A 177 8.57 -1.91 -8.27
C MET A 177 9.25 -2.95 -7.40
N THR A 178 8.61 -3.42 -6.32
CA THR A 178 9.16 -4.53 -5.54
C THR A 178 9.36 -5.77 -6.41
N TYR A 179 8.41 -6.05 -7.30
CA TYR A 179 8.51 -7.16 -8.23
C TYR A 179 9.71 -7.00 -9.17
N VAL A 180 9.90 -5.82 -9.78
CA VAL A 180 11.05 -5.56 -10.65
C VAL A 180 12.37 -5.67 -9.87
N THR A 181 12.50 -5.00 -8.73
CA THR A 181 13.73 -5.02 -7.93
C THR A 181 14.02 -6.41 -7.36
N GLY A 182 12.98 -7.16 -7.00
CA GLY A 182 13.08 -8.53 -6.53
C GLY A 182 13.58 -9.47 -7.62
N ASN A 183 13.04 -9.36 -8.84
CA ASN A 183 13.52 -10.15 -9.97
C ASN A 183 14.98 -9.82 -10.32
N VAL A 184 15.37 -8.54 -10.30
CA VAL A 184 16.77 -8.15 -10.53
C VAL A 184 17.72 -8.84 -9.55
N ALA A 185 17.41 -8.80 -8.25
CA ALA A 185 18.21 -9.46 -7.23
C ALA A 185 18.28 -10.98 -7.44
N THR A 186 17.15 -11.62 -7.78
CA THR A 186 17.12 -13.06 -8.04
C THR A 186 17.92 -13.44 -9.29
N PHE A 187 17.84 -12.66 -10.38
CA PHE A 187 18.68 -12.90 -11.56
C PHE A 187 20.18 -12.74 -11.25
N LEU A 188 20.54 -11.79 -10.39
CA LEU A 188 21.92 -11.65 -9.93
C LEU A 188 22.37 -12.86 -9.10
N ALA A 189 21.50 -13.43 -8.26
CA ALA A 189 21.78 -14.64 -7.49
C ALA A 189 22.01 -15.87 -8.39
N ILE A 190 21.24 -15.99 -9.48
CA ILE A 190 21.48 -17.03 -10.49
C ILE A 190 22.81 -16.80 -11.20
N ALA A 191 23.06 -15.57 -11.65
CA ALA A 191 24.28 -15.25 -12.38
C ALA A 191 25.54 -15.48 -11.52
N ALA A 192 25.42 -15.30 -10.20
CA ALA A 192 26.46 -15.61 -9.23
C ALA A 192 26.62 -17.13 -8.95
N GLY A 193 25.68 -17.97 -9.39
CA GLY A 193 25.69 -19.41 -9.15
C GLY A 193 25.11 -19.83 -7.79
N ASP A 194 24.57 -18.89 -7.01
CA ASP A 194 24.00 -19.14 -5.67
C ASP A 194 22.58 -19.73 -5.72
N VAL A 195 21.87 -19.54 -6.84
CA VAL A 195 20.49 -20.02 -7.06
C VAL A 195 20.42 -20.71 -8.42
N ALA A 196 19.85 -21.92 -8.46
CA ALA A 196 19.71 -22.66 -9.70
C ALA A 196 18.49 -22.19 -10.51
N TRP A 197 18.58 -22.22 -11.85
CA TRP A 197 17.52 -21.75 -12.76
C TRP A 197 16.22 -22.56 -12.65
N ASP A 198 16.33 -23.84 -12.28
CA ASP A 198 15.20 -24.74 -12.07
C ASP A 198 14.36 -24.38 -10.82
N GLU A 199 14.94 -23.72 -9.81
CA GLU A 199 14.20 -23.17 -8.66
C GLU A 199 13.25 -22.03 -9.07
N LEU A 200 13.47 -21.42 -10.24
CA LEU A 200 12.55 -20.46 -10.86
C LEU A 200 11.53 -21.16 -11.76
N SER A 201 11.92 -22.21 -12.47
CA SER A 201 11.07 -22.87 -13.47
C SER A 201 9.95 -23.72 -12.84
N CYS A 202 8.72 -23.19 -12.77
CA CYS A 202 7.54 -23.97 -12.38
C CYS A 202 7.04 -24.89 -13.51
N CYS A 203 7.64 -26.06 -13.70
CA CYS A 203 7.18 -27.08 -14.67
C CYS A 203 5.89 -27.83 -14.25
N ASN A 204 5.09 -27.34 -13.30
CA ASN A 204 3.90 -28.05 -12.80
C ASN A 204 2.63 -27.18 -12.86
N TYR A 205 2.23 -26.83 -14.09
CA TYR A 205 1.02 -26.08 -14.44
C TYR A 205 -0.28 -26.81 -14.06
N GLU A 206 -0.34 -28.13 -14.23
CA GLU A 206 -1.60 -28.88 -14.19
C GLU A 206 -2.15 -29.16 -12.77
N LYS A 207 -1.33 -29.04 -11.72
CA LYS A 207 -1.72 -29.46 -10.35
C LYS A 207 -2.27 -28.35 -9.45
N ARG A 208 -2.20 -27.06 -9.84
CA ARG A 208 -2.38 -25.95 -8.86
C ARG A 208 -3.65 -25.11 -8.96
N VAL A 209 -4.40 -25.10 -10.06
CA VAL A 209 -5.58 -24.22 -10.15
C VAL A 209 -6.85 -25.06 -10.30
N ALA A 210 -7.40 -25.48 -9.17
CA ALA A 210 -8.78 -25.97 -9.14
C ALA A 210 -9.71 -24.84 -9.61
N ARG A 211 -10.71 -25.15 -10.45
CA ARG A 211 -11.71 -24.17 -10.95
C ARG A 211 -12.35 -23.35 -9.81
N VAL A 212 -12.58 -23.98 -8.66
CA VAL A 212 -13.12 -23.33 -7.45
C VAL A 212 -12.15 -22.29 -6.88
N ALA A 213 -10.84 -22.59 -6.87
CA ALA A 213 -9.82 -21.64 -6.42
C ALA A 213 -9.75 -20.42 -7.35
N SER A 214 -9.78 -20.61 -8.67
CA SER A 214 -9.78 -19.50 -9.64
C SER A 214 -10.99 -18.56 -9.49
N VAL A 215 -12.18 -19.11 -9.28
CA VAL A 215 -13.39 -18.29 -9.08
C VAL A 215 -13.30 -17.53 -7.75
N GLY A 216 -12.91 -18.22 -6.67
CA GLY A 216 -12.74 -17.60 -5.36
C GLY A 216 -11.72 -16.46 -5.37
N THR A 217 -10.59 -16.65 -6.06
CA THR A 217 -9.59 -15.59 -6.26
C THR A 217 -10.19 -14.38 -6.99
N CYS A 218 -10.85 -14.57 -8.13
CA CYS A 218 -11.42 -13.46 -8.90
C CYS A 218 -12.47 -12.67 -8.11
N VAL A 219 -13.36 -13.37 -7.41
CA VAL A 219 -14.37 -12.74 -6.55
C VAL A 219 -13.70 -11.93 -5.44
N ALA A 220 -12.65 -12.48 -4.81
CA ALA A 220 -11.91 -11.81 -3.76
C ALA A 220 -11.21 -10.52 -4.24
N VAL A 221 -10.67 -10.51 -5.47
CA VAL A 221 -10.09 -9.30 -6.08
C VAL A 221 -11.12 -8.17 -6.14
N VAL A 222 -12.26 -8.44 -6.78
CA VAL A 222 -13.30 -7.43 -6.98
C VAL A 222 -13.91 -6.99 -5.66
N PHE A 223 -14.24 -7.95 -4.79
CA PHE A 223 -14.84 -7.69 -3.49
C PHE A 223 -13.93 -6.83 -2.61
N CYS A 224 -12.64 -7.18 -2.48
CA CYS A 224 -11.71 -6.42 -1.66
C CYS A 224 -11.48 -5.00 -2.20
N ALA A 225 -11.37 -4.84 -3.53
CA ALA A 225 -11.19 -3.54 -4.15
C ALA A 225 -12.38 -2.60 -3.88
N VAL A 226 -13.61 -3.10 -4.11
CA VAL A 226 -14.84 -2.34 -3.88
C VAL A 226 -15.03 -2.04 -2.40
N LEU A 227 -14.87 -3.03 -1.52
CA LEU A 227 -15.03 -2.84 -0.09
C LEU A 227 -14.03 -1.82 0.45
N THR A 228 -12.76 -1.90 0.04
CA THR A 228 -11.74 -0.90 0.42
C THR A 228 -12.17 0.50 -0.02
N ARG A 229 -12.66 0.65 -1.25
CA ARG A 229 -13.10 1.96 -1.76
C ARG A 229 -14.24 2.54 -0.91
N LEU A 230 -15.23 1.72 -0.58
CA LEU A 230 -16.36 2.12 0.28
C LEU A 230 -15.90 2.48 1.69
N VAL A 231 -15.01 1.68 2.28
CA VAL A 231 -14.44 1.94 3.61
C VAL A 231 -13.62 3.23 3.62
N SER A 232 -12.77 3.46 2.62
CA SER A 232 -11.99 4.71 2.49
C SER A 232 -12.89 5.94 2.34
N GLN A 233 -13.98 5.84 1.57
CA GLN A 233 -14.99 6.90 1.47
C GLN A 233 -15.71 7.16 2.80
N PHE A 234 -16.08 6.11 3.53
CA PHE A 234 -16.73 6.22 4.84
C PHE A 234 -15.79 6.80 5.91
N LEU A 235 -14.51 6.43 5.87
CA LEU A 235 -13.47 6.90 6.79
C LEU A 235 -12.76 8.18 6.31
N GLY A 236 -13.29 8.85 5.28
CA GLY A 236 -12.73 10.06 4.70
C GLY A 236 -12.47 11.13 5.77
N GLY A 237 -11.29 11.75 5.71
CA GLY A 237 -10.86 12.75 6.71
C GLY A 237 -10.23 12.17 7.99
N THR A 238 -10.13 10.85 8.12
CA THR A 238 -9.37 10.18 9.20
C THR A 238 -8.04 9.65 8.69
N ARG A 239 -7.11 9.31 9.59
CA ARG A 239 -5.84 8.63 9.24
C ARG A 239 -6.04 7.32 8.48
N TRP A 240 -7.16 6.64 8.72
CA TRP A 240 -7.54 5.39 8.05
C TRP A 240 -8.27 5.63 6.72
N GLY A 241 -8.60 6.88 6.39
CA GLY A 241 -9.14 7.28 5.09
C GLY A 241 -8.12 7.21 3.96
N SER A 242 -6.82 7.14 4.28
CA SER A 242 -5.75 6.89 3.31
C SER A 242 -6.07 5.68 2.43
N PRO A 243 -5.98 5.76 1.10
CA PRO A 243 -6.17 4.62 0.21
C PRO A 243 -5.26 3.43 0.57
N VAL A 244 -4.02 3.72 0.97
CA VAL A 244 -3.02 2.69 1.36
C VAL A 244 -3.37 2.04 2.69
N ALA A 245 -3.68 2.84 3.73
CA ALA A 245 -4.03 2.27 5.02
C ALA A 245 -5.37 1.54 5.01
N ALA A 246 -6.38 2.08 4.33
CA ALA A 246 -7.67 1.42 4.15
C ALA A 246 -7.50 0.08 3.41
N GLY A 247 -6.72 0.06 2.33
CA GLY A 247 -6.45 -1.16 1.56
C GLY A 247 -5.72 -2.22 2.38
N ALA A 248 -4.66 -1.82 3.09
CA ALA A 248 -3.94 -2.72 3.98
C ALA A 248 -4.85 -3.28 5.08
N PHE A 249 -5.60 -2.42 5.77
CA PHE A 249 -6.50 -2.82 6.86
C PHE A 249 -7.61 -3.78 6.39
N VAL A 250 -8.32 -3.45 5.30
CA VAL A 250 -9.41 -4.28 4.78
C VAL A 250 -8.89 -5.63 4.31
N SER A 251 -7.77 -5.64 3.56
CA SER A 251 -7.16 -6.92 3.15
C SER A 251 -6.72 -7.76 4.34
N PHE A 252 -6.08 -7.16 5.36
CA PHE A 252 -5.67 -7.85 6.57
C PHE A 252 -6.85 -8.48 7.30
N ALA A 253 -7.94 -7.73 7.52
CA ALA A 253 -9.13 -8.23 8.19
C ALA A 253 -9.75 -9.42 7.43
N LEU A 254 -9.90 -9.31 6.10
CA LEU A 254 -10.45 -10.38 5.27
C LEU A 254 -9.53 -11.62 5.21
N MET A 255 -8.22 -11.41 5.12
CA MET A 255 -7.23 -12.49 5.15
C MET A 255 -7.24 -13.22 6.50
N LEU A 256 -7.44 -12.51 7.60
CA LEU A 256 -7.57 -13.09 8.93
C LEU A 256 -8.84 -13.95 9.04
N CYS A 257 -9.97 -13.43 8.55
CA CYS A 257 -11.23 -14.20 8.51
C CYS A 257 -11.09 -15.50 7.70
N ILE A 258 -10.50 -15.44 6.50
CA ILE A 258 -10.36 -16.64 5.66
C ILE A 258 -9.33 -17.63 6.24
N SER A 259 -8.26 -17.13 6.88
CA SER A 259 -7.26 -17.97 7.53
C SER A 259 -7.85 -18.79 8.68
N VAL A 260 -8.69 -18.16 9.52
CA VAL A 260 -9.34 -18.83 10.65
C VAL A 260 -10.45 -19.79 10.20
N SER A 261 -11.04 -19.56 9.03
CA SER A 261 -12.15 -20.39 8.52
C SER A 261 -11.75 -21.84 8.15
N GLY A 262 -10.46 -22.14 8.03
CA GLY A 262 -9.97 -23.44 7.57
C GLY A 262 -10.31 -23.74 6.10
N TYR A 263 -10.62 -22.72 5.30
CA TYR A 263 -11.00 -22.89 3.90
C TYR A 263 -9.84 -23.49 3.07
N LYS A 264 -10.10 -24.62 2.41
CA LYS A 264 -9.11 -25.38 1.63
C LYS A 264 -8.39 -24.59 0.52
N HIS A 265 -8.93 -23.45 0.09
CA HIS A 265 -8.33 -22.59 -0.93
C HIS A 265 -8.00 -21.17 -0.38
N ALA A 266 -7.79 -21.03 0.93
CA ALA A 266 -7.50 -19.74 1.58
C ALA A 266 -6.36 -18.96 0.90
N ALA A 267 -5.22 -19.61 0.62
CA ALA A 267 -4.08 -18.95 -0.04
C ALA A 267 -4.43 -18.35 -1.42
N ALA A 268 -5.32 -18.97 -2.18
CA ALA A 268 -5.78 -18.44 -3.47
C ALA A 268 -6.71 -17.24 -3.30
N VAL A 269 -7.55 -17.25 -2.27
CA VAL A 269 -8.42 -16.13 -1.90
C VAL A 269 -7.58 -14.95 -1.40
N GLU A 270 -6.61 -15.18 -0.51
CA GLU A 270 -5.68 -14.16 -0.02
C GLU A 270 -4.91 -13.48 -1.15
N LEU A 271 -4.44 -14.24 -2.15
CA LEU A 271 -3.84 -13.67 -3.35
C LEU A 271 -4.81 -12.67 -4.01
N GLY A 272 -6.08 -13.05 -4.16
CA GLY A 272 -7.11 -12.17 -4.72
C GLY A 272 -7.34 -10.92 -3.87
N LEU A 273 -7.43 -11.08 -2.54
CA LEU A 273 -7.57 -9.97 -1.60
C LEU A 273 -6.40 -8.97 -1.71
N GLY A 274 -5.17 -9.46 -1.84
CA GLY A 274 -3.98 -8.63 -2.03
C GLY A 274 -3.99 -7.84 -3.34
N VAL A 275 -4.38 -8.48 -4.46
CA VAL A 275 -4.53 -7.74 -5.73
C VAL A 275 -5.64 -6.69 -5.63
N GLY A 276 -6.77 -7.05 -5.01
CA GLY A 276 -7.89 -6.14 -4.82
C GLY A 276 -7.53 -4.89 -4.02
N SER A 277 -6.76 -5.05 -2.93
CA SER A 277 -6.29 -3.91 -2.13
C SER A 277 -5.32 -3.02 -2.90
N PHE A 278 -4.45 -3.57 -3.76
CA PHE A 278 -3.62 -2.73 -4.63
C PHE A 278 -4.42 -1.98 -5.70
N VAL A 279 -5.50 -2.56 -6.23
CA VAL A 279 -6.35 -1.85 -7.21
C VAL A 279 -7.04 -0.65 -6.55
N SER A 280 -7.56 -0.82 -5.33
CA SER A 280 -8.25 0.26 -4.60
C SER A 280 -7.33 1.38 -4.11
N MET A 281 -6.01 1.13 -4.02
CA MET A 281 -4.99 2.16 -3.77
C MET A 281 -4.75 3.08 -4.98
N GLY A 282 -5.37 2.80 -6.13
CA GLY A 282 -5.28 3.67 -7.32
C GLY A 282 -5.81 5.07 -7.05
N SER A 283 -5.22 6.07 -7.72
CA SER A 283 -5.65 7.46 -7.59
C SER A 283 -7.07 7.64 -8.09
N THR A 284 -7.78 8.54 -7.43
CA THR A 284 -9.11 9.01 -7.85
C THR A 284 -9.11 9.69 -9.22
N SER A 285 -7.96 10.19 -9.70
CA SER A 285 -7.83 10.70 -11.07
C SER A 285 -7.95 9.59 -12.12
N LEU A 286 -7.47 8.39 -11.81
CA LEU A 286 -7.48 7.23 -12.71
C LEU A 286 -8.77 6.42 -12.55
N LEU A 287 -9.17 6.17 -11.30
CA LEU A 287 -10.34 5.38 -10.90
C LEU A 287 -11.27 6.24 -10.02
N PRO A 288 -11.99 7.20 -10.61
CA PRO A 288 -12.80 8.15 -9.83
C PRO A 288 -13.97 7.47 -9.14
N GLU A 289 -14.67 6.59 -9.84
CA GLU A 289 -15.88 5.95 -9.34
C GLU A 289 -15.61 4.55 -8.78
N THR A 290 -16.50 4.09 -7.89
CA THR A 290 -16.46 2.71 -7.39
C THR A 290 -16.69 1.69 -8.51
N SER A 291 -17.45 2.07 -9.54
CA SER A 291 -17.63 1.30 -10.78
C SER A 291 -16.31 1.13 -11.55
N ASP A 292 -15.49 2.19 -11.64
CA ASP A 292 -14.16 2.13 -12.25
C ASP A 292 -13.23 1.20 -11.48
N VAL A 293 -13.26 1.26 -10.15
CA VAL A 293 -12.50 0.35 -9.28
C VAL A 293 -12.93 -1.10 -9.50
N ALA A 294 -14.24 -1.37 -9.56
CA ALA A 294 -14.77 -2.70 -9.82
C ALA A 294 -14.33 -3.24 -11.21
N ALA A 295 -14.39 -2.40 -12.24
CA ALA A 295 -13.99 -2.77 -13.60
C ALA A 295 -12.48 -3.01 -13.71
N ALA A 296 -11.65 -2.15 -13.12
CA ALA A 296 -10.21 -2.36 -13.01
C ALA A 296 -9.87 -3.64 -12.25
N ALA A 297 -10.59 -3.94 -11.17
CA ALA A 297 -10.43 -5.15 -10.38
C ALA A 297 -10.83 -6.41 -11.16
N ALA A 298 -11.90 -6.34 -11.96
CA ALA A 298 -12.30 -7.44 -12.83
C ALA A 298 -11.25 -7.74 -13.91
N LEU A 299 -10.65 -6.70 -14.51
CA LEU A 299 -9.54 -6.87 -15.46
C LEU A 299 -8.28 -7.41 -14.75
N ALA A 300 -7.97 -6.90 -13.55
CA ALA A 300 -6.86 -7.43 -12.73
C ALA A 300 -7.07 -8.91 -12.41
N ALA A 301 -8.29 -9.34 -12.08
CA ALA A 301 -8.65 -10.73 -11.86
C ALA A 301 -8.43 -11.58 -13.12
N GLY A 302 -8.78 -11.05 -14.31
CA GLY A 302 -8.44 -11.68 -15.59
C GLY A 302 -6.94 -11.87 -15.76
N PHE A 303 -6.14 -10.84 -15.45
CA PHE A 303 -4.67 -10.97 -15.45
C PHE A 303 -4.14 -11.94 -14.41
N VAL A 304 -4.78 -12.07 -13.24
CA VAL A 304 -4.42 -13.11 -12.27
C VAL A 304 -4.61 -14.49 -12.90
N LEU A 305 -5.73 -14.75 -13.58
CA LEU A 305 -5.94 -16.04 -14.27
C LEU A 305 -4.92 -16.28 -15.40
N LEU A 306 -4.54 -15.24 -16.14
CA LEU A 306 -3.55 -15.32 -17.23
C LEU A 306 -2.11 -15.48 -16.72
N LEU A 307 -1.77 -14.85 -15.59
CA LEU A 307 -0.41 -14.82 -15.03
C LEU A 307 -0.16 -15.86 -13.93
N LEU A 308 -1.21 -16.44 -13.34
CA LEU A 308 -1.10 -17.63 -12.49
C LEU A 308 -0.29 -18.75 -13.17
N PRO A 309 -0.51 -19.07 -14.45
CA PRO A 309 0.17 -20.19 -15.09
C PRO A 309 1.53 -19.90 -15.71
N ILE A 310 1.82 -18.63 -16.02
CA ILE A 310 3.07 -18.24 -16.69
C ILE A 310 4.21 -18.05 -15.67
N GLN A 311 3.91 -17.98 -14.37
CA GLN A 311 4.86 -17.46 -13.41
C GLN A 311 5.61 -18.52 -12.62
N VAL A 312 6.89 -18.57 -12.96
CA VAL A 312 8.06 -18.72 -12.08
C VAL A 312 7.77 -18.27 -10.64
N HIS A 313 8.13 -19.10 -9.65
CA HIS A 313 7.99 -18.82 -8.20
C HIS A 313 8.34 -17.35 -7.91
N PRO A 314 7.35 -16.47 -7.66
CA PRO A 314 7.64 -15.06 -7.86
C PRO A 314 8.31 -14.47 -6.62
N PRO A 315 9.30 -13.59 -6.80
CA PRO A 315 9.69 -12.64 -5.76
C PRO A 315 8.47 -11.76 -5.39
N GLY A 316 8.50 -11.19 -4.18
CA GLY A 316 7.40 -10.37 -3.66
C GLY A 316 6.98 -9.23 -4.60
N GLY A 317 5.72 -8.80 -4.51
CA GLY A 317 5.18 -7.67 -5.30
C GLY A 317 4.34 -8.03 -6.53
N LYS A 318 4.21 -9.32 -6.89
CA LYS A 318 3.36 -9.80 -8.01
C LYS A 318 1.95 -9.20 -7.99
N GLN A 319 1.33 -9.14 -6.82
CA GLN A 319 -0.03 -8.64 -6.64
C GLN A 319 -0.17 -7.18 -7.12
N GLY A 320 0.85 -6.36 -6.87
CA GLY A 320 0.91 -5.00 -7.36
C GLY A 320 1.04 -4.94 -8.88
N LEU A 321 1.88 -5.78 -9.50
CA LEU A 321 1.98 -5.85 -10.96
C LEU A 321 0.63 -6.20 -11.60
N THR A 322 -0.07 -7.23 -11.09
CA THR A 322 -1.39 -7.60 -11.60
C THR A 322 -2.42 -6.48 -11.43
N ALA A 323 -2.36 -5.74 -10.33
CA ALA A 323 -3.21 -4.59 -10.11
C ALA A 323 -2.92 -3.46 -11.10
N VAL A 324 -1.64 -3.17 -11.39
CA VAL A 324 -1.25 -2.18 -12.40
C VAL A 324 -1.80 -2.54 -13.77
N LEU A 325 -1.64 -3.80 -14.19
CA LEU A 325 -2.14 -4.26 -15.49
C LEU A 325 -3.65 -4.10 -15.60
N GLY A 326 -4.41 -4.45 -14.56
CA GLY A 326 -5.85 -4.27 -14.52
C GLY A 326 -6.28 -2.79 -14.56
N SER A 327 -5.65 -1.95 -13.74
CA SER A 327 -5.94 -0.50 -13.72
C SER A 327 -5.61 0.20 -15.04
N LEU A 328 -4.47 -0.13 -15.66
CA LEU A 328 -4.09 0.44 -16.94
C LEU A 328 -4.98 -0.06 -18.08
N ALA A 329 -5.35 -1.34 -18.07
CA ALA A 329 -6.27 -1.89 -19.05
C ALA A 329 -7.63 -1.20 -18.97
N TRP A 330 -8.17 -0.98 -17.77
CA TRP A 330 -9.43 -0.25 -17.59
C TRP A 330 -9.30 1.20 -18.04
N ALA A 331 -8.23 1.89 -17.66
CA ALA A 331 -7.98 3.25 -18.10
C ALA A 331 -7.92 3.36 -19.64
N GLY A 332 -7.31 2.37 -20.30
CA GLY A 332 -7.32 2.25 -21.77
C GLY A 332 -8.72 2.08 -22.34
N VAL A 333 -9.50 1.14 -21.81
CA VAL A 333 -10.90 0.90 -22.22
C VAL A 333 -11.76 2.15 -22.04
N ARG A 334 -11.66 2.81 -20.88
CA ARG A 334 -12.39 4.04 -20.56
C ARG A 334 -12.06 5.16 -21.55
N ARG A 335 -10.78 5.32 -21.91
CA ARG A 335 -10.36 6.29 -22.94
C ARG A 335 -10.94 5.99 -24.32
N LEU A 336 -11.12 4.73 -24.68
CA LEU A 336 -11.72 4.33 -25.96
C LEU A 336 -13.24 4.54 -25.97
N LEU A 337 -13.92 4.20 -24.88
CA LEU A 337 -15.39 4.28 -24.78
C LEU A 337 -15.90 5.70 -24.53
N PHE A 338 -15.17 6.51 -23.77
CA PHE A 338 -15.61 7.84 -23.33
C PHE A 338 -14.75 8.98 -23.90
N ARG A 339 -14.14 8.76 -25.07
CA ARG A 339 -13.35 9.78 -25.78
C ARG A 339 -14.23 11.03 -25.99
N PRO A 340 -13.78 12.24 -25.59
CA PRO A 340 -14.53 13.45 -25.88
C PRO A 340 -14.69 13.62 -27.39
N PRO A 341 -15.86 14.10 -27.86
CA PRO A 341 -16.19 14.20 -29.28
C PRO A 341 -15.19 15.03 -30.11
N ASP A 342 -14.44 15.93 -29.48
CA ASP A 342 -13.55 16.89 -30.15
C ASP A 342 -12.20 16.30 -30.61
N ALA A 343 -11.92 15.02 -30.34
CA ALA A 343 -10.68 14.35 -30.76
C ALA A 343 -10.82 13.55 -32.06
N ARG A 344 -11.91 13.75 -32.82
CA ARG A 344 -12.09 13.21 -34.18
C ARG A 344 -11.85 14.32 -35.21
N GLY A 345 -10.62 14.85 -35.22
CA GLY A 345 -10.10 15.67 -36.32
C GLY A 345 -9.33 14.80 -37.29
#